data_AF-E3BGJ8-F1
#
_entry.id   AF-E3BGJ8-F1
#
_cell.length_a   1.000
_cell.length_b   1.000
_cell.length_c   1.000
_cell.angle_alpha   90.00
_cell.angle_beta   90.00
_cell.angle_gamma   90.00
#
_symmetry.space_group_name_H-M   'P 1'
#
loop_
_entity.id
_entity.type
_entity.pdbx_description
1 polymer ?
#
loop_
_entity_poly.entity_id
_entity_poly.type
_entity_poly.pdbx_seq_one_letter_code
_entity_poly.pdbx_strand_id
1 'polypeptide(L)'
;MPDITIKPVQTNLTPNISPLPSNNEPSVRLTAATSNLSQSTTPSRSMNEATHSIQNLSAGDNNSAPQTVQEHRSAVRDIDFKSDFNQKLMTFSEKFDQFYSHTKDTGILKFVDKEGLIDKFFADGQLSSPPAHTTRESAAAYIESTKSLGFTSQNLPGQPIFALDGPGGEHFARHEVMHLLSAEGGMTNIANTSTNLNEAITEATTRIVEDVLGRNDDETISARKNAYPALTELILGVVNSDEKIMAGLFEGYIKDKGINELVEPMVDRWRERSDSGQITKAAHKYPARGDQNKIMTKAFTDLAGNLGGASSLEQASENFGTQNQINKMKNFIGF
;
A
#
# COMPACT_ATOMS: atom_id res chain seq x y z
N MET A 1 14.41 57.76 -9.91
CA MET A 1 14.07 56.35 -9.63
C MET A 1 14.56 56.06 -8.22
N PRO A 2 13.72 55.50 -7.32
CA PRO A 2 14.08 55.35 -5.91
C PRO A 2 14.99 54.14 -5.67
N ASP A 3 16.00 54.35 -4.81
CA ASP A 3 16.90 53.32 -4.29
C ASP A 3 16.14 52.33 -3.39
N ILE A 4 16.27 51.03 -3.70
CA ILE A 4 15.79 49.95 -2.84
C ILE A 4 16.99 49.41 -2.05
N THR A 5 17.12 49.86 -0.81
CA THR A 5 18.05 49.32 0.18
C THR A 5 17.48 48.01 0.74
N ILE A 6 18.04 46.86 0.35
CA ILE A 6 17.71 45.57 0.96
C ILE A 6 18.49 45.45 2.28
N LYS A 7 17.77 45.44 3.41
CA LYS A 7 18.34 45.02 4.71
C LYS A 7 18.37 43.49 4.79
N PRO A 8 19.42 42.88 5.35
CA PRO A 8 19.45 41.44 5.61
C PRO A 8 18.53 41.10 6.80
N VAL A 9 17.66 40.10 6.62
CA VAL A 9 16.93 39.49 7.73
C VAL A 9 17.86 38.50 8.42
N GLN A 10 18.16 38.78 9.69
CA GLN A 10 18.89 37.89 10.59
C GLN A 10 18.01 36.68 10.94
N THR A 11 18.50 35.47 10.68
CA THR A 11 17.98 34.22 11.24
C THR A 11 18.52 34.04 12.66
N ASN A 12 17.70 34.35 13.67
CA ASN A 12 17.96 33.91 15.03
C ASN A 12 17.48 32.46 15.20
N LEU A 13 18.41 31.53 15.05
CA LEU A 13 18.30 30.18 15.60
C LEU A 13 18.75 30.24 17.07
N THR A 14 17.84 29.94 17.99
CA THR A 14 18.24 29.48 19.33
C THR A 14 17.33 28.34 19.77
N PRO A 15 17.91 27.24 20.30
CA PRO A 15 17.20 26.05 20.74
C PRO A 15 16.62 26.29 22.13
N ASN A 16 15.33 26.00 22.33
CA ASN A 16 14.74 26.05 23.67
C ASN A 16 14.46 24.63 24.16
N ILE A 17 15.38 24.16 24.99
CA ILE A 17 15.25 22.99 25.86
C ILE A 17 14.59 23.46 27.16
N SER A 18 13.57 22.74 27.64
CA SER A 18 13.26 22.40 29.05
C SER A 18 11.74 22.33 29.32
N PRO A 19 11.25 21.67 30.40
CA PRO A 19 11.80 20.56 31.19
C PRO A 19 10.79 19.38 31.34
N LEU A 20 11.26 18.25 31.89
CA LEU A 20 10.38 17.19 32.44
C LEU A 20 9.46 17.74 33.55
N PRO A 21 8.21 17.26 33.66
CA PRO A 21 7.48 17.23 34.92
C PRO A 21 7.53 15.84 35.58
N SER A 22 7.58 15.90 36.92
CA SER A 22 7.70 14.80 37.87
C SER A 22 6.44 13.94 38.05
N ASN A 23 6.69 12.71 38.47
CA ASN A 23 5.74 11.71 38.98
C ASN A 23 4.68 12.24 39.96
N ASN A 24 3.42 11.85 39.75
CA ASN A 24 2.47 11.34 40.76
C ASN A 24 1.18 10.82 40.10
N GLU A 25 1.18 9.50 39.79
CA GLU A 25 0.07 8.49 39.83
C GLU A 25 -1.34 8.73 39.19
N PRO A 26 -2.12 7.67 38.83
CA PRO A 26 -1.94 6.24 39.11
C PRO A 26 -1.78 5.34 37.87
N SER A 27 -1.05 4.24 38.06
CA SER A 27 -0.91 3.16 37.09
C SER A 27 -2.23 2.41 36.87
N VAL A 28 -2.76 2.48 35.65
CA VAL A 28 -3.73 1.50 35.14
C VAL A 28 -3.02 0.67 34.07
N ARG A 29 -2.60 -0.54 34.46
CA ARG A 29 -2.20 -1.60 33.54
C ARG A 29 -3.41 -1.97 32.68
N LEU A 30 -3.41 -1.59 31.40
CA LEU A 30 -4.25 -2.24 30.41
C LEU A 30 -3.55 -3.52 29.99
N THR A 31 -4.01 -4.63 30.58
CA THR A 31 -3.65 -5.99 30.17
C THR A 31 -4.10 -6.21 28.73
N ALA A 32 -3.17 -6.65 27.88
CA ALA A 32 -3.48 -7.13 26.54
C ALA A 32 -4.56 -8.21 26.64
N ALA A 33 -5.68 -7.98 25.96
CA ALA A 33 -6.70 -9.00 25.78
C ALA A 33 -6.09 -10.11 24.92
N THR A 34 -5.76 -11.22 25.59
CA THR A 34 -5.49 -12.50 24.96
C THR A 34 -6.74 -12.95 24.23
N SER A 35 -6.66 -13.04 22.91
CA SER A 35 -7.67 -13.69 22.08
C SER A 35 -7.69 -15.18 22.41
N ASN A 36 -8.73 -15.59 23.16
CA ASN A 36 -9.11 -16.99 23.34
C ASN A 36 -9.54 -17.58 21.99
N LEU A 37 -8.59 -18.18 21.27
CA LEU A 37 -8.90 -19.12 20.19
C LEU A 37 -9.40 -20.41 20.84
N SER A 38 -10.70 -20.65 20.80
CA SER A 38 -11.29 -21.91 21.24
C SER A 38 -10.72 -23.07 20.42
N GLN A 39 -10.05 -23.99 21.10
CA GLN A 39 -9.59 -25.26 20.57
C GLN A 39 -10.79 -26.11 20.15
N SER A 40 -11.04 -26.21 18.85
CA SER A 40 -11.85 -27.28 18.28
C SER A 40 -10.94 -28.49 18.04
N THR A 41 -11.25 -29.59 18.71
CA THR A 41 -10.56 -30.86 18.60
C THR A 41 -11.15 -31.68 17.46
N THR A 42 -10.41 -31.88 16.37
CA THR A 42 -10.65 -32.98 15.42
C THR A 42 -9.32 -33.35 14.75
N PRO A 43 -9.03 -34.66 14.53
CA PRO A 43 -7.65 -35.14 14.44
C PRO A 43 -7.00 -34.89 13.07
N SER A 44 -5.68 -34.67 13.15
CA SER A 44 -4.74 -34.55 12.04
C SER A 44 -4.94 -35.62 10.96
N ARG A 45 -5.40 -35.19 9.78
CA ARG A 45 -5.11 -35.88 8.52
C ARG A 45 -3.86 -35.26 7.92
N SER A 46 -2.82 -36.09 7.86
CA SER A 46 -1.52 -35.89 7.21
C SER A 46 -1.60 -35.01 5.95
N MET A 47 -0.83 -33.92 5.92
CA MET A 47 -0.66 -33.02 4.75
C MET A 47 0.14 -33.65 3.58
N ASN A 48 0.29 -34.98 3.54
CA ASN A 48 1.00 -35.66 2.45
C ASN A 48 0.09 -36.24 1.35
N GLU A 49 -1.25 -36.14 1.47
CA GLU A 49 -2.17 -36.63 0.41
C GLU A 49 -2.62 -35.54 -0.59
N ALA A 50 -2.41 -34.26 -0.27
CA ALA A 50 -2.80 -33.14 -1.14
C ALA A 50 -1.82 -32.88 -2.29
N THR A 51 -0.56 -33.32 -2.17
CA THR A 51 0.47 -33.17 -3.22
C THR A 51 0.39 -34.23 -4.32
N HIS A 52 -0.43 -35.27 -4.16
CA HIS A 52 -0.55 -36.37 -5.14
C HIS A 52 -1.93 -36.46 -5.83
N SER A 53 -2.90 -35.62 -5.47
CA SER A 53 -4.25 -35.65 -6.06
C SER A 53 -4.52 -34.56 -7.12
N ILE A 54 -3.54 -33.71 -7.44
CA ILE A 54 -3.60 -32.75 -8.55
C ILE A 54 -2.86 -33.33 -9.77
N GLN A 55 -3.19 -34.57 -10.13
CA GLN A 55 -2.84 -35.16 -11.41
C GLN A 55 -4.07 -35.90 -11.92
N ASN A 56 -5.08 -35.14 -12.34
CA ASN A 56 -6.08 -35.50 -13.36
C ASN A 56 -7.29 -34.59 -13.26
N LEU A 57 -7.20 -33.37 -13.79
CA LEU A 57 -8.38 -32.69 -14.34
C LEU A 57 -7.98 -31.96 -15.63
N SER A 58 -8.64 -32.39 -16.71
CA SER A 58 -8.79 -31.84 -18.06
C SER A 58 -7.53 -31.55 -18.90
N ALA A 59 -7.34 -32.41 -19.90
CA ALA A 59 -6.66 -32.10 -21.15
C ALA A 59 -7.38 -30.96 -21.88
N GLY A 60 -6.62 -29.95 -22.30
CA GLY A 60 -7.09 -28.95 -23.26
C GLY A 60 -6.87 -27.48 -22.93
N ASP A 61 -5.77 -27.10 -22.29
CA ASP A 61 -5.25 -25.72 -22.36
C ASP A 61 -3.74 -25.79 -22.54
N ASN A 62 -3.21 -25.02 -23.50
CA ASN A 62 -1.77 -24.78 -23.61
C ASN A 62 -1.31 -23.96 -22.39
N ASN A 63 -1.14 -24.64 -21.25
CA ASN A 63 -0.62 -24.07 -20.00
C ASN A 63 0.90 -23.90 -20.07
N SER A 64 1.39 -23.15 -21.05
CA SER A 64 2.74 -22.58 -20.94
C SER A 64 2.71 -21.53 -19.83
N ALA A 65 3.65 -21.60 -18.90
CA ALA A 65 3.84 -20.53 -17.93
C ALA A 65 4.02 -19.19 -18.67
N PRO A 66 3.40 -18.08 -18.23
CA PRO A 66 3.59 -16.77 -18.85
C PRO A 66 5.08 -16.45 -19.02
N GLN A 67 5.46 -15.91 -20.17
CA GLN A 67 6.84 -15.59 -20.55
C GLN A 67 7.06 -14.08 -20.76
N THR A 68 5.99 -13.29 -20.80
CA THR A 68 6.05 -11.84 -20.95
C THR A 68 5.28 -11.13 -19.84
N VAL A 69 5.65 -9.88 -19.57
CA VAL A 69 4.89 -8.99 -18.65
C VAL A 69 3.41 -8.96 -19.02
N GLN A 70 3.08 -8.88 -20.31
CA GLN A 70 1.69 -8.80 -20.74
C GLN A 70 0.91 -10.09 -20.49
N GLU A 71 1.53 -11.26 -20.67
CA GLU A 71 0.89 -12.54 -20.34
C GLU A 71 0.67 -12.69 -18.83
N HIS A 72 1.63 -12.26 -18.00
CA HIS A 72 1.45 -12.23 -16.55
C HIS A 72 0.30 -11.30 -16.14
N ARG A 73 0.21 -10.11 -16.74
CA ARG A 73 -0.92 -9.18 -16.53
C ARG A 73 -2.26 -9.81 -16.90
N SER A 74 -2.35 -10.41 -18.08
CA SER A 74 -3.59 -11.10 -18.50
C SER A 74 -3.96 -12.20 -17.51
N ALA A 75 -3.00 -13.01 -17.09
CA ALA A 75 -3.23 -14.13 -16.17
C ALA A 75 -3.77 -13.71 -14.79
N VAL A 76 -3.41 -12.52 -14.28
CA VAL A 76 -3.98 -11.99 -13.04
C VAL A 76 -5.29 -11.24 -13.26
N ARG A 77 -5.50 -10.68 -14.46
CA ARG A 77 -6.75 -9.98 -14.81
C ARG A 77 -7.93 -10.93 -14.99
N ASP A 78 -7.67 -12.17 -15.37
CA ASP A 78 -8.69 -13.21 -15.50
C ASP A 78 -9.15 -13.80 -14.15
N ILE A 79 -8.50 -13.42 -13.05
CA ILE A 79 -8.95 -13.79 -11.70
C ILE A 79 -10.23 -13.00 -11.39
N ASP A 80 -11.30 -13.73 -11.10
CA ASP A 80 -12.53 -13.16 -10.54
C ASP A 80 -12.42 -13.13 -9.03
N PHE A 81 -12.13 -11.96 -8.44
CA PHE A 81 -11.99 -11.83 -6.99
C PHE A 81 -13.36 -11.73 -6.28
N LYS A 82 -14.46 -11.61 -7.03
CA LYS A 82 -15.82 -11.51 -6.45
C LYS A 82 -16.38 -12.88 -6.02
N SER A 83 -15.75 -13.98 -6.42
CA SER A 83 -16.10 -15.34 -6.02
C SER A 83 -14.96 -16.02 -5.25
N ASP A 84 -15.26 -16.64 -4.11
CA ASP A 84 -14.29 -17.40 -3.30
C ASP A 84 -12.99 -16.61 -3.01
N PHE A 85 -13.13 -15.37 -2.52
CA PHE A 85 -12.05 -14.37 -2.46
C PHE A 85 -10.74 -14.93 -1.89
N ASN A 86 -10.77 -15.65 -0.77
CA ASN A 86 -9.55 -16.20 -0.16
C ASN A 86 -8.80 -17.16 -1.10
N GLN A 87 -9.51 -18.03 -1.84
CA GLN A 87 -8.88 -18.92 -2.82
C GLN A 87 -8.27 -18.12 -3.99
N LYS A 88 -8.97 -17.07 -4.43
CA LYS A 88 -8.51 -16.19 -5.51
C LYS A 88 -7.31 -15.37 -5.10
N LEU A 89 -7.28 -14.91 -3.86
CA LEU A 89 -6.12 -14.22 -3.27
C LEU A 89 -4.90 -15.14 -3.23
N MET A 90 -5.05 -16.41 -2.79
CA MET A 90 -3.96 -17.38 -2.86
C MET A 90 -3.45 -17.57 -4.29
N THR A 91 -4.37 -17.75 -5.25
CA THR A 91 -4.05 -17.92 -6.67
C THR A 91 -3.31 -16.68 -7.23
N PHE A 92 -3.75 -15.49 -6.84
CA PHE A 92 -3.09 -14.24 -7.22
C PHE A 92 -1.69 -14.14 -6.62
N SER A 93 -1.52 -14.43 -5.33
CA SER A 93 -0.23 -14.38 -4.64
C SER A 93 0.79 -15.34 -5.25
N GLU A 94 0.38 -16.55 -5.65
CA GLU A 94 1.22 -17.50 -6.37
C GLU A 94 1.66 -16.96 -7.75
N LYS A 95 0.73 -16.36 -8.51
CA LYS A 95 1.04 -15.74 -9.81
C LYS A 95 1.92 -14.50 -9.66
N PHE A 96 1.75 -13.73 -8.59
CA PHE A 96 2.61 -12.60 -8.26
C PHE A 96 4.04 -13.07 -7.95
N ASP A 97 4.22 -14.11 -7.13
CA ASP A 97 5.55 -14.65 -6.82
C ASP A 97 6.27 -15.21 -8.07
N GLN A 98 5.50 -15.83 -8.98
CA GLN A 98 6.00 -16.24 -10.30
C GLN A 98 6.43 -15.02 -11.14
N PHE A 99 5.61 -13.97 -11.18
CA PHE A 99 5.96 -12.75 -11.92
C PHE A 99 7.17 -12.03 -11.32
N TYR A 100 7.25 -11.95 -9.99
CA TYR A 100 8.40 -11.41 -9.27
C TYR A 100 9.68 -12.20 -9.55
N SER A 101 9.59 -13.53 -9.70
CA SER A 101 10.73 -14.34 -10.15
C SER A 101 11.12 -14.05 -11.60
N HIS A 102 10.13 -13.95 -12.48
CA HIS A 102 10.34 -13.58 -13.88
C HIS A 102 11.03 -12.22 -14.03
N THR A 103 10.67 -11.20 -13.24
CA THR A 103 11.33 -9.88 -13.32
C THR A 103 12.81 -9.94 -12.93
N LYS A 104 13.19 -10.79 -11.97
CA LYS A 104 14.60 -11.05 -11.63
C LYS A 104 15.33 -11.74 -12.78
N ASP A 105 14.77 -12.81 -13.32
CA ASP A 105 15.41 -13.64 -14.35
C ASP A 105 15.61 -12.89 -15.67
N THR A 106 14.71 -11.96 -15.99
CA THR A 106 14.78 -11.12 -17.20
C THR A 106 15.56 -9.83 -17.01
N GLY A 107 16.06 -9.56 -15.81
CA GLY A 107 16.80 -8.35 -15.48
C GLY A 107 15.95 -7.07 -15.47
N ILE A 108 14.62 -7.20 -15.38
CA ILE A 108 13.71 -6.09 -15.09
C ILE A 108 13.91 -5.65 -13.64
N LEU A 109 14.12 -6.57 -12.70
CA LEU A 109 14.48 -6.29 -11.31
C LEU A 109 15.95 -6.63 -11.08
N LYS A 110 16.71 -5.69 -10.51
CA LYS A 110 18.13 -5.84 -10.21
C LYS A 110 18.43 -5.47 -8.76
N PHE A 111 18.87 -6.45 -7.98
CA PHE A 111 19.40 -6.20 -6.64
C PHE A 111 20.82 -5.68 -6.71
N VAL A 112 21.11 -4.67 -5.89
CA VAL A 112 22.40 -4.01 -5.79
C VAL A 112 22.72 -3.72 -4.33
N ASP A 113 23.99 -3.52 -4.00
CA ASP A 113 24.37 -2.98 -2.71
C ASP A 113 24.08 -1.47 -2.62
N LYS A 114 24.30 -0.88 -1.44
CA LYS A 114 24.02 0.55 -1.21
C LYS A 114 24.80 1.46 -2.15
N GLU A 115 26.10 1.20 -2.35
CA GLU A 115 26.93 2.02 -3.23
C GLU A 115 26.51 1.86 -4.69
N GLY A 116 26.14 0.66 -5.11
CA GLY A 116 25.56 0.38 -6.42
C GLY A 116 24.22 1.07 -6.62
N LEU A 117 23.35 1.13 -5.61
CA LEU A 117 22.09 1.87 -5.69
C LEU A 117 22.34 3.37 -5.90
N ILE A 118 23.30 3.95 -5.15
CA ILE A 118 23.72 5.35 -5.31
C ILE A 118 24.25 5.59 -6.72
N ASP A 119 25.11 4.71 -7.24
CA ASP A 119 25.68 4.84 -8.58
C ASP A 119 24.61 4.80 -9.66
N LYS A 120 23.63 3.89 -9.52
CA LYS A 120 22.50 3.78 -10.46
C LYS A 120 21.58 4.98 -10.36
N PHE A 121 21.24 5.44 -9.16
CA PHE A 121 20.38 6.60 -8.96
C PHE A 121 21.04 7.89 -9.47
N PHE A 122 22.34 8.04 -9.23
CA PHE A 122 23.13 9.15 -9.77
C PHE A 122 23.15 9.14 -11.30
N ALA A 123 23.43 8.00 -11.92
CA ALA A 123 23.42 7.85 -13.38
C ALA A 123 22.04 8.15 -13.97
N ASP A 124 20.97 7.73 -13.30
CA ASP A 124 19.59 8.01 -13.69
C ASP A 124 19.24 9.50 -13.58
N GLY A 125 19.58 10.14 -12.45
CA GLY A 125 19.35 11.56 -12.18
C GLY A 125 20.10 12.51 -13.12
N GLN A 126 21.13 12.04 -13.83
CA GLN A 126 21.77 12.79 -14.92
C GLN A 126 20.92 12.84 -16.19
N LEU A 127 19.97 11.92 -16.36
CA LEU A 127 19.14 11.77 -17.56
C LEU A 127 17.76 12.43 -17.40
N SER A 128 17.35 12.79 -16.18
CA SER A 128 16.02 13.34 -15.86
C SER A 128 16.01 14.86 -15.63
N SER A 129 14.80 15.43 -15.70
CA SER A 129 14.55 16.87 -15.44
C SER A 129 14.29 17.13 -13.94
N PRO A 130 14.35 18.39 -13.46
CA PRO A 130 14.64 18.74 -12.05
C PRO A 130 13.74 18.13 -10.95
N PRO A 131 14.27 17.88 -9.73
CA PRO A 131 15.64 18.16 -9.32
C PRO A 131 16.62 17.06 -9.76
N ALA A 132 17.61 17.43 -10.55
CA ALA A 132 18.68 16.52 -10.94
C ALA A 132 19.69 16.39 -9.80
N HIS A 133 20.09 15.15 -9.48
CA HIS A 133 21.18 14.87 -8.54
C HIS A 133 22.51 14.93 -9.29
N THR A 134 22.99 16.14 -9.57
CA THR A 134 24.15 16.37 -10.46
C THR A 134 25.50 15.95 -9.88
N THR A 135 25.56 15.57 -8.61
CA THR A 135 26.72 14.89 -8.00
C THR A 135 26.32 13.61 -7.30
N ARG A 136 27.26 12.66 -7.22
CA ARG A 136 27.08 11.41 -6.49
C ARG A 136 26.79 11.65 -5.01
N GLU A 137 27.40 12.66 -4.41
CA GLU A 137 27.17 13.03 -3.00
C GLU A 137 25.73 13.52 -2.79
N SER A 138 25.16 14.26 -3.75
CA SER A 138 23.77 14.70 -3.68
C SER A 138 22.77 13.54 -3.83
N ALA A 139 23.12 12.54 -4.67
CA ALA A 139 22.36 11.30 -4.82
C ALA A 139 22.40 10.46 -3.54
N ALA A 140 23.59 10.30 -2.94
CA ALA A 140 23.79 9.60 -1.68
C ALA A 140 23.00 10.27 -0.54
N ALA A 141 23.12 11.59 -0.40
CA ALA A 141 22.40 12.35 0.62
C ALA A 141 20.88 12.21 0.48
N TYR A 142 20.36 12.15 -0.76
CA TYR A 142 18.96 11.93 -1.01
C TYR A 142 18.51 10.52 -0.59
N ILE A 143 19.19 9.47 -1.06
CA ILE A 143 18.87 8.08 -0.71
C ILE A 143 18.89 7.89 0.81
N GLU A 144 19.89 8.42 1.49
CA GLU A 144 20.04 8.29 2.94
C GLU A 144 18.98 9.06 3.72
N SER A 145 18.72 10.32 3.35
CA SER A 145 17.74 11.16 4.06
C SER A 145 16.30 10.71 3.86
N THR A 146 15.99 10.13 2.69
CA THR A 146 14.67 9.54 2.39
C THR A 146 14.53 8.10 2.83
N LYS A 147 15.63 7.45 3.26
CA LYS A 147 15.69 6.01 3.54
C LYS A 147 15.20 5.18 2.36
N SER A 148 15.49 5.62 1.14
CA SER A 148 15.14 4.89 -0.08
C SER A 148 15.82 3.52 -0.09
N LEU A 149 15.03 2.50 -0.39
CA LEU A 149 15.47 1.10 -0.49
C LEU A 149 15.58 0.63 -1.95
N GLY A 150 15.33 1.54 -2.89
CA GLY A 150 15.31 1.29 -4.31
C GLY A 150 14.68 2.44 -5.10
N PHE A 151 14.73 2.34 -6.42
CA PHE A 151 14.04 3.24 -7.35
C PHE A 151 13.76 2.54 -8.68
N THR A 152 12.76 3.03 -9.39
CA THR A 152 12.51 2.69 -10.79
C THR A 152 13.22 3.73 -11.67
N SER A 153 14.14 3.29 -12.53
CA SER A 153 14.94 4.18 -13.38
C SER A 153 14.04 4.98 -14.33
N GLN A 154 14.16 6.32 -14.28
CA GLN A 154 13.33 7.22 -15.06
C GLN A 154 13.80 7.26 -16.52
N ASN A 155 12.83 7.34 -17.43
CA ASN A 155 12.96 7.43 -18.89
C ASN A 155 12.91 6.09 -19.63
N LEU A 156 11.68 5.57 -19.78
CA LEU A 156 11.13 4.72 -20.85
C LEU A 156 10.47 3.44 -20.31
N PRO A 157 9.39 2.95 -20.96
CA PRO A 157 8.84 1.62 -20.67
C PRO A 157 9.93 0.54 -20.76
N GLY A 158 10.03 -0.31 -19.74
CA GLY A 158 10.99 -1.44 -19.70
C GLY A 158 12.33 -1.15 -19.02
N GLN A 159 12.48 -0.03 -18.31
CA GLN A 159 13.68 0.23 -17.51
C GLN A 159 13.73 -0.65 -16.24
N PRO A 160 14.93 -0.94 -15.72
CA PRO A 160 15.05 -1.77 -14.53
C PRO A 160 14.55 -1.08 -13.26
N ILE A 161 13.97 -1.88 -12.38
CA ILE A 161 13.79 -1.61 -10.97
C ILE A 161 15.12 -1.94 -10.29
N PHE A 162 15.69 -0.99 -9.56
CA PHE A 162 16.85 -1.23 -8.70
C PHE A 162 16.43 -1.23 -7.24
N ALA A 163 16.85 -2.24 -6.49
CA ALA A 163 16.55 -2.36 -5.06
C ALA A 163 17.78 -2.84 -4.28
N LEU A 164 17.83 -2.50 -2.99
CA LEU A 164 18.87 -3.04 -2.11
C LEU A 164 18.73 -4.55 -1.97
N ASP A 165 19.85 -5.26 -2.00
CA ASP A 165 19.89 -6.67 -1.64
C ASP A 165 19.66 -6.82 -0.13
N GLY A 166 18.49 -7.37 0.23
CA GLY A 166 18.05 -7.56 1.61
C GLY A 166 16.52 -7.41 1.77
N PRO A 167 15.94 -7.89 2.88
CA PRO A 167 14.49 -7.99 3.04
C PRO A 167 13.74 -6.66 2.84
N GLY A 168 14.25 -5.56 3.39
CA GLY A 168 13.65 -4.24 3.18
C GLY A 168 13.68 -3.77 1.71
N GLY A 169 14.76 -4.09 0.98
CA GLY A 169 14.84 -3.82 -0.45
C GLY A 169 13.95 -4.76 -1.27
N GLU A 170 13.77 -6.01 -0.84
CA GLU A 170 12.80 -6.90 -1.48
C GLU A 170 11.35 -6.42 -1.32
N HIS A 171 10.99 -5.84 -0.18
CA HIS A 171 9.67 -5.24 0.02
C HIS A 171 9.43 -4.10 -0.99
N PHE A 172 10.40 -3.19 -1.12
CA PHE A 172 10.34 -2.15 -2.15
C PHE A 172 10.24 -2.74 -3.55
N ALA A 173 11.03 -3.76 -3.86
CA ALA A 173 11.00 -4.42 -5.17
C ALA A 173 9.62 -5.03 -5.46
N ARG A 174 8.98 -5.67 -4.47
CA ARG A 174 7.61 -6.20 -4.61
C ARG A 174 6.60 -5.09 -4.84
N HIS A 175 6.72 -3.96 -4.16
CA HIS A 175 5.88 -2.78 -4.40
C HIS A 175 5.97 -2.31 -5.87
N GLU A 176 7.17 -2.10 -6.40
CA GLU A 176 7.35 -1.67 -7.79
C GLU A 176 6.90 -2.73 -8.80
N VAL A 177 7.12 -4.01 -8.51
CA VAL A 177 6.63 -5.13 -9.34
C VAL A 177 5.10 -5.20 -9.32
N MET A 178 4.45 -4.84 -8.21
CA MET A 178 2.99 -4.74 -8.10
C MET A 178 2.43 -3.66 -9.03
N HIS A 179 3.07 -2.49 -9.09
CA HIS A 179 2.76 -1.45 -10.07
C HIS A 179 2.89 -1.97 -11.50
N LEU A 180 4.00 -2.66 -11.80
CA LEU A 180 4.22 -3.23 -13.13
C LEU A 180 3.14 -4.26 -13.49
N LEU A 181 2.63 -5.01 -12.52
CA LEU A 181 1.62 -6.04 -12.74
C LEU A 181 0.19 -5.49 -12.88
N SER A 182 -0.17 -4.40 -12.19
CA SER A 182 -1.52 -3.86 -12.20
C SER A 182 -1.88 -3.13 -13.51
N ALA A 183 -0.99 -2.24 -13.97
CA ALA A 183 -1.18 -1.48 -15.20
C ALA A 183 0.16 -1.15 -15.89
N GLU A 184 0.08 -0.69 -17.14
CA GLU A 184 1.27 -0.21 -17.84
C GLU A 184 1.81 1.05 -17.16
N GLY A 185 3.09 1.00 -16.74
CA GLY A 185 3.74 2.08 -16.03
C GLY A 185 3.20 2.37 -14.62
N GLY A 186 2.45 1.45 -14.00
CA GLY A 186 1.88 1.65 -12.66
C GLY A 186 0.74 2.68 -12.58
N MET A 187 0.33 3.23 -13.73
CA MET A 187 -0.68 4.29 -13.83
C MET A 187 -2.08 3.71 -13.95
N THR A 188 -2.57 3.07 -12.90
CA THR A 188 -3.93 2.56 -12.88
C THR A 188 -4.96 3.71 -13.00
N ASN A 189 -6.20 3.39 -13.34
CA ASN A 189 -7.33 4.31 -13.36
C ASN A 189 -7.58 4.96 -11.98
N ILE A 190 -7.04 4.41 -10.90
CA ILE A 190 -7.06 5.03 -9.56
C ILE A 190 -6.14 6.27 -9.51
N ALA A 191 -5.03 6.29 -10.26
CA ALA A 191 -4.12 7.43 -10.34
C ALA A 191 -4.81 8.70 -10.86
N ASN A 192 -5.84 8.55 -11.71
CA ASN A 192 -6.69 9.67 -12.17
C ASN A 192 -7.52 10.31 -11.04
N THR A 193 -7.67 9.60 -9.91
CA THR A 193 -8.38 10.07 -8.73
C THR A 193 -7.41 10.71 -7.72
N SER A 194 -6.30 10.03 -7.41
CA SER A 194 -5.25 10.56 -6.55
C SER A 194 -3.97 9.71 -6.68
N THR A 195 -2.84 10.35 -6.93
CA THR A 195 -1.53 9.67 -6.93
C THR A 195 -1.21 9.06 -5.58
N ASN A 196 -1.49 9.77 -4.47
CA ASN A 196 -1.29 9.22 -3.12
C ASN A 196 -2.15 7.97 -2.87
N LEU A 197 -3.38 7.93 -3.39
CA LEU A 197 -4.20 6.72 -3.31
C LEU A 197 -3.61 5.56 -4.11
N ASN A 198 -3.12 5.83 -5.32
CA ASN A 198 -2.49 4.81 -6.15
C ASN A 198 -1.33 4.14 -5.40
N GLU A 199 -0.37 4.93 -4.89
CA GLU A 199 0.78 4.42 -4.17
C GLU A 199 0.42 3.67 -2.88
N ALA A 200 -0.50 4.22 -2.09
CA ALA A 200 -0.91 3.58 -0.84
C ALA A 200 -1.76 2.32 -1.06
N ILE A 201 -2.51 2.23 -2.17
CA ILE A 201 -3.21 1.00 -2.56
C ILE A 201 -2.22 -0.04 -3.08
N THR A 202 -1.22 0.36 -3.87
CA THR A 202 -0.11 -0.53 -4.25
C THR A 202 0.56 -1.12 -3.01
N GLU A 203 0.86 -0.27 -2.04
CA GLU A 203 1.48 -0.65 -0.79
C GLU A 203 0.58 -1.60 0.03
N ALA A 204 -0.70 -1.27 0.21
CA ALA A 204 -1.65 -2.13 0.92
C ALA A 204 -1.78 -3.51 0.25
N THR A 205 -1.88 -3.54 -1.08
CA THR A 205 -1.98 -4.77 -1.88
C THR A 205 -0.70 -5.60 -1.73
N THR A 206 0.46 -4.95 -1.77
CA THR A 206 1.77 -5.60 -1.58
C THR A 206 1.86 -6.26 -0.21
N ARG A 207 1.47 -5.55 0.86
CA ARG A 207 1.47 -6.11 2.23
C ARG A 207 0.54 -7.31 2.37
N ILE A 208 -0.67 -7.24 1.80
CA ILE A 208 -1.63 -8.36 1.83
C ILE A 208 -1.03 -9.60 1.16
N VAL A 209 -0.39 -9.44 0.00
CA VAL A 209 0.27 -10.54 -0.71
C VAL A 209 1.46 -11.08 0.06
N GLU A 210 2.30 -10.19 0.62
CA GLU A 210 3.42 -10.59 1.47
C GLU A 210 2.96 -11.42 2.67
N ASP A 211 1.88 -11.00 3.33
CA ASP A 211 1.34 -11.71 4.50
C ASP A 211 0.82 -13.10 4.09
N VAL A 212 0.17 -13.22 2.94
CA VAL A 212 -0.26 -14.52 2.36
C VAL A 212 0.94 -15.42 2.03
N LEU A 213 2.03 -14.85 1.53
CA LEU A 213 3.26 -15.56 1.20
C LEU A 213 4.19 -15.80 2.40
N GLY A 214 3.83 -15.32 3.60
CA GLY A 214 4.69 -15.42 4.79
C GLY A 214 5.98 -14.61 4.70
N ARG A 215 5.96 -13.47 4.01
CA ARG A 215 7.10 -12.54 3.81
C ARG A 215 7.01 -11.36 4.78
N ASN A 216 7.15 -11.64 6.07
CA ASN A 216 6.90 -10.70 7.15
C ASN A 216 8.00 -10.69 8.21
N ASP A 217 9.27 -10.76 7.78
CA ASP A 217 10.40 -10.57 8.68
C ASP A 217 10.48 -9.13 9.22
N ASP A 218 11.24 -8.93 10.30
CA ASP A 218 11.32 -7.64 11.00
C ASP A 218 11.83 -6.50 10.10
N GLU A 219 12.71 -6.79 9.15
CA GLU A 219 13.24 -5.78 8.22
C GLU A 219 12.20 -5.39 7.17
N THR A 220 11.46 -6.37 6.62
CA THR A 220 10.29 -6.12 5.75
C THR A 220 9.23 -5.28 6.48
N ILE A 221 8.86 -5.65 7.71
CA ILE A 221 7.89 -4.89 8.52
C ILE A 221 8.42 -3.49 8.84
N SER A 222 9.72 -3.34 9.06
CA SER A 222 10.34 -2.02 9.27
C SER A 222 10.24 -1.15 8.02
N ALA A 223 10.46 -1.73 6.83
CA ALA A 223 10.40 -1.02 5.54
C ALA A 223 9.00 -0.44 5.25
N ARG A 224 7.93 -1.15 5.64
CA ARG A 224 6.52 -0.69 5.54
C ARG A 224 6.30 0.70 6.17
N LYS A 225 7.11 1.12 7.14
CA LYS A 225 6.98 2.44 7.79
C LYS A 225 7.38 3.62 6.90
N ASN A 226 8.05 3.35 5.78
CA ASN A 226 8.52 4.40 4.86
C ASN A 226 7.58 4.59 3.65
N ALA A 227 6.56 3.74 3.47
CA ALA A 227 5.66 3.77 2.31
C ALA A 227 4.24 4.17 2.73
N TYR A 228 3.95 5.47 2.72
CA TYR A 228 2.63 6.06 3.01
C TYR A 228 1.98 5.52 4.31
N PRO A 229 2.72 5.44 5.43
CA PRO A 229 2.35 4.58 6.55
C PRO A 229 0.93 4.86 7.09
N ALA A 230 0.56 6.12 7.35
CA ALA A 230 -0.77 6.43 7.87
C ALA A 230 -1.90 6.11 6.87
N LEU A 231 -1.68 6.40 5.58
CA LEU A 231 -2.70 6.17 4.54
C LEU A 231 -2.87 4.69 4.26
N THR A 232 -1.76 3.93 4.21
CA THR A 232 -1.81 2.48 4.03
C THR A 232 -2.51 1.81 5.20
N GLU A 233 -2.23 2.21 6.45
CA GLU A 233 -2.95 1.66 7.62
C GLU A 233 -4.45 1.97 7.57
N LEU A 234 -4.84 3.16 7.11
CA LEU A 234 -6.25 3.48 6.86
C LEU A 234 -6.87 2.51 5.84
N ILE A 235 -6.19 2.30 4.70
CA ILE A 235 -6.66 1.43 3.63
C ILE A 235 -6.79 -0.01 4.12
N LEU A 236 -5.76 -0.53 4.81
CA LEU A 236 -5.78 -1.87 5.40
C LEU A 236 -6.94 -2.03 6.39
N GLY A 237 -7.19 -1.04 7.25
CA GLY A 237 -8.37 -1.04 8.13
C GLY A 237 -9.69 -1.11 7.34
N VAL A 238 -9.83 -0.29 6.30
CA VAL A 238 -11.01 -0.29 5.43
C VAL A 238 -11.22 -1.65 4.76
N VAL A 239 -10.20 -2.21 4.10
CA VAL A 239 -10.36 -3.45 3.31
C VAL A 239 -10.47 -4.70 4.19
N ASN A 240 -9.87 -4.71 5.37
CA ASN A 240 -10.01 -5.81 6.34
C ASN A 240 -11.37 -5.81 7.06
N SER A 241 -12.18 -4.76 6.91
CA SER A 241 -13.48 -4.65 7.59
C SER A 241 -14.59 -5.49 6.93
N ASP A 242 -14.43 -5.84 5.65
CA ASP A 242 -15.40 -6.60 4.87
C ASP A 242 -14.73 -7.23 3.64
N GLU A 243 -14.97 -8.53 3.41
CA GLU A 243 -14.37 -9.28 2.30
C GLU A 243 -14.74 -8.69 0.93
N LYS A 244 -15.93 -8.12 0.76
CA LYS A 244 -16.34 -7.49 -0.51
C LYS A 244 -15.55 -6.23 -0.80
N ILE A 245 -15.16 -5.48 0.25
CA ILE A 245 -14.32 -4.29 0.10
C ILE A 245 -12.90 -4.73 -0.31
N MET A 246 -12.37 -5.80 0.29
CA MET A 246 -11.09 -6.36 -0.12
C MET A 246 -11.11 -6.88 -1.56
N ALA A 247 -12.15 -7.63 -1.94
CA ALA A 247 -12.35 -8.05 -3.34
C ALA A 247 -12.41 -6.84 -4.29
N GLY A 248 -13.13 -5.79 -3.88
CA GLY A 248 -13.21 -4.51 -4.60
C GLY A 248 -11.86 -3.82 -4.80
N LEU A 249 -10.96 -3.89 -3.82
CA LEU A 249 -9.58 -3.40 -3.94
C LEU A 249 -8.86 -4.09 -5.10
N PHE A 250 -8.86 -5.43 -5.12
CA PHE A 250 -8.18 -6.21 -6.15
C PHE A 250 -8.86 -6.06 -7.53
N GLU A 251 -10.19 -6.03 -7.59
CA GLU A 251 -10.91 -5.75 -8.83
C GLU A 251 -10.63 -4.34 -9.38
N GLY A 252 -10.57 -3.34 -8.52
CA GLY A 252 -10.31 -1.96 -8.92
C GLY A 252 -8.87 -1.73 -9.36
N TYR A 253 -7.92 -2.24 -8.58
CA TYR A 253 -6.49 -1.97 -8.75
C TYR A 253 -5.81 -2.95 -9.72
N ILE A 254 -5.86 -4.26 -9.46
CA ILE A 254 -5.15 -5.27 -10.30
C ILE A 254 -5.76 -5.37 -11.69
N LYS A 255 -7.08 -5.20 -11.81
CA LYS A 255 -7.79 -5.25 -13.11
C LYS A 255 -7.97 -3.89 -13.75
N ASP A 256 -7.38 -2.85 -13.15
CA ASP A 256 -7.39 -1.49 -13.66
C ASP A 256 -8.82 -0.94 -13.94
N LYS A 257 -9.79 -1.34 -13.11
CA LYS A 257 -11.19 -0.90 -13.24
C LYS A 257 -11.47 0.41 -12.48
N GLY A 258 -10.50 0.87 -11.70
CA GLY A 258 -10.57 2.15 -10.98
C GLY A 258 -11.26 2.06 -9.62
N ILE A 259 -11.39 3.22 -8.98
CA ILE A 259 -11.75 3.33 -7.56
C ILE A 259 -13.19 2.91 -7.24
N ASN A 260 -14.09 2.88 -8.23
CA ASN A 260 -15.50 2.53 -8.01
C ASN A 260 -15.69 1.09 -7.54
N GLU A 261 -14.87 0.15 -8.02
CA GLU A 261 -14.93 -1.25 -7.56
C GLU A 261 -14.62 -1.37 -6.06
N LEU A 262 -13.82 -0.46 -5.50
CA LEU A 262 -13.57 -0.37 -4.06
C LEU A 262 -14.67 0.42 -3.33
N VAL A 263 -15.16 1.52 -3.91
CA VAL A 263 -16.12 2.43 -3.26
C VAL A 263 -17.53 1.83 -3.15
N GLU A 264 -18.00 1.11 -4.16
CA GLU A 264 -19.35 0.51 -4.14
C GLU A 264 -19.56 -0.43 -2.93
N PRO A 265 -18.69 -1.42 -2.65
CA PRO A 265 -18.84 -2.26 -1.47
C PRO A 265 -18.67 -1.48 -0.15
N MET A 266 -17.88 -0.40 -0.13
CA MET A 266 -17.80 0.51 1.03
C MET A 266 -19.14 1.20 1.30
N VAL A 267 -19.85 1.61 0.25
CA VAL A 267 -21.18 2.26 0.35
C VAL A 267 -22.24 1.25 0.80
N ASP A 268 -22.21 0.02 0.29
CA ASP A 268 -23.09 -1.04 0.76
C ASP A 268 -22.87 -1.35 2.24
N ARG A 269 -21.61 -1.46 2.66
CA ARG A 269 -21.26 -1.63 4.08
C ARG A 269 -21.79 -0.47 4.93
N TRP A 270 -21.64 0.77 4.47
CA TRP A 270 -22.17 1.94 5.16
C TRP A 270 -23.70 1.88 5.33
N ARG A 271 -24.42 1.42 4.29
CA ARG A 271 -25.87 1.21 4.34
C ARG A 271 -26.24 0.16 5.40
N GLU A 272 -25.65 -1.03 5.30
CA GLU A 272 -25.90 -2.14 6.23
C GLU A 272 -25.72 -1.73 7.69
N ARG A 273 -24.62 -1.04 8.01
CA ARG A 273 -24.32 -0.57 9.37
C ARG A 273 -25.27 0.51 9.85
N SER A 274 -25.79 1.33 8.94
CA SER A 274 -26.80 2.34 9.27
C SER A 274 -28.13 1.69 9.61
N ASP A 275 -28.56 0.73 8.80
CA ASP A 275 -29.83 0.01 8.94
C ASP A 275 -29.84 -0.87 10.18
N SER A 276 -28.70 -1.49 10.51
CA SER A 276 -28.54 -2.32 11.72
C SER A 276 -28.33 -1.50 13.01
N GLY A 277 -28.35 -0.16 12.93
CA GLY A 277 -28.17 0.71 14.09
C GLY A 277 -26.75 0.77 14.67
N GLN A 278 -25.73 0.26 13.95
CA GLN A 278 -24.34 0.33 14.39
C GLN A 278 -23.78 1.76 14.34
N ILE A 279 -24.34 2.62 13.49
CA ILE A 279 -23.99 4.04 13.44
C ILE A 279 -24.91 4.84 14.36
N THR A 280 -24.37 5.24 15.51
CA THR A 280 -25.12 5.95 16.56
C THR A 280 -25.34 7.44 16.25
N LYS A 281 -24.35 8.09 15.62
CA LYS A 281 -24.45 9.52 15.27
C LYS A 281 -25.30 9.70 14.02
N ALA A 282 -26.47 10.33 14.18
CA ALA A 282 -27.43 10.55 13.09
C ALA A 282 -26.82 11.22 11.84
N ALA A 283 -25.91 12.18 12.03
CA ALA A 283 -25.24 12.88 10.93
C ALA A 283 -24.29 12.00 10.10
N HIS A 284 -23.93 10.80 10.59
CA HIS A 284 -23.07 9.85 9.89
C HIS A 284 -23.86 8.66 9.31
N LYS A 285 -25.17 8.60 9.53
CA LYS A 285 -26.01 7.53 8.96
C LYS A 285 -26.07 7.68 7.44
N TYR A 286 -26.29 6.55 6.77
CA TYR A 286 -26.52 6.47 5.34
C TYR A 286 -27.65 7.42 4.93
N PRO A 287 -27.40 8.38 4.00
CA PRO A 287 -28.38 9.37 3.63
C PRO A 287 -29.40 8.80 2.64
N ALA A 288 -30.68 9.07 2.88
CA ALA A 288 -31.78 8.64 2.02
C ALA A 288 -31.80 9.30 0.62
N ARG A 289 -31.05 10.39 0.43
CA ARG A 289 -30.93 11.13 -0.84
C ARG A 289 -29.50 11.61 -1.05
N GLY A 290 -29.09 11.70 -2.32
CA GLY A 290 -27.75 12.11 -2.73
C GLY A 290 -26.99 11.00 -3.44
N ASP A 291 -25.85 11.34 -4.03
CA ASP A 291 -24.95 10.38 -4.67
C ASP A 291 -23.96 9.85 -3.62
N GLN A 292 -24.24 8.67 -3.07
CA GLN A 292 -23.45 8.11 -1.96
C GLN A 292 -22.05 7.66 -2.41
N ASN A 293 -21.91 7.17 -3.64
CA ASN A 293 -20.61 6.85 -4.22
C ASN A 293 -19.73 8.08 -4.27
N LYS A 294 -20.28 9.23 -4.70
CA LYS A 294 -19.54 10.50 -4.70
C LYS A 294 -19.16 10.97 -3.30
N ILE A 295 -20.03 10.80 -2.30
CA ILE A 295 -19.74 11.16 -0.90
C ILE A 295 -18.58 10.29 -0.36
N MET A 296 -18.66 8.98 -0.56
CA MET A 296 -17.64 8.03 -0.10
C MET A 296 -16.32 8.25 -0.82
N THR A 297 -16.34 8.38 -2.16
CA THR A 297 -15.16 8.70 -2.96
C THR A 297 -14.51 9.98 -2.45
N LYS A 298 -15.28 11.06 -2.28
CA LYS A 298 -14.74 12.32 -1.78
C LYS A 298 -14.12 12.18 -0.39
N ALA A 299 -14.77 11.47 0.53
CA ALA A 299 -14.21 11.26 1.87
C ALA A 299 -12.87 10.50 1.81
N PHE A 300 -12.78 9.50 0.93
CA PHE A 300 -11.57 8.70 0.76
C PHE A 300 -10.43 9.49 0.08
N THR A 301 -10.74 10.25 -0.97
CA THR A 301 -9.74 11.11 -1.66
C THR A 301 -9.26 12.27 -0.79
N ASP A 302 -10.17 12.89 -0.03
CA ASP A 302 -9.80 13.95 0.91
C ASP A 302 -8.86 13.39 1.99
N LEU A 303 -9.07 12.16 2.47
CA LEU A 303 -8.15 11.49 3.40
C LEU A 303 -6.80 11.21 2.76
N ALA A 304 -6.76 10.76 1.52
CA ALA A 304 -5.50 10.49 0.82
C ALA A 304 -4.63 11.75 0.62
N GLY A 305 -5.26 12.89 0.33
CA GLY A 305 -4.56 14.16 0.27
C GLY A 305 -3.97 14.55 1.63
N ASN A 306 -4.72 14.34 2.71
CA ASN A 306 -4.29 14.73 4.06
C ASN A 306 -3.28 13.76 4.70
N LEU A 307 -3.34 12.47 4.35
CA LEU A 307 -2.52 11.41 4.96
C LEU A 307 -1.28 11.04 4.14
N GLY A 308 -1.16 11.51 2.90
CA GLY A 308 -0.08 11.09 1.99
C GLY A 308 1.35 11.30 2.52
N GLY A 309 1.56 12.22 3.47
CA GLY A 309 2.86 12.43 4.13
C GLY A 309 2.86 12.17 5.64
N ALA A 310 1.78 11.66 6.21
CA ALA A 310 1.66 11.45 7.65
C ALA A 310 2.31 10.13 8.07
N SER A 311 3.06 10.15 9.18
CA SER A 311 3.80 8.96 9.65
C SER A 311 2.91 7.95 10.42
N SER A 312 1.83 8.43 11.03
CA SER A 312 0.81 7.57 11.67
C SER A 312 -0.57 8.22 11.64
N LEU A 313 -1.61 7.42 11.91
CA LEU A 313 -2.99 7.91 12.03
C LEU A 313 -3.15 8.85 13.23
N GLU A 314 -2.43 8.59 14.32
CA GLU A 314 -2.42 9.43 15.53
C GLU A 314 -1.84 10.81 15.22
N GLN A 315 -0.67 10.88 14.58
CA GLN A 315 -0.05 12.15 14.20
C GLN A 315 -0.95 12.93 13.23
N ALA A 316 -1.55 12.25 12.24
CA ALA A 316 -2.49 12.90 11.34
C ALA A 316 -3.75 13.41 12.04
N SER A 317 -4.17 12.75 13.12
CA SER A 317 -5.35 13.10 13.91
C SER A 317 -5.17 14.32 14.82
N GLU A 318 -3.96 14.86 14.94
CA GLU A 318 -3.72 16.10 15.68
C GLU A 318 -4.28 17.33 14.94
N ASN A 319 -4.56 17.21 13.64
CA ASN A 319 -5.32 18.19 12.88
C ASN A 319 -6.83 17.90 12.96
N PHE A 320 -7.60 18.84 13.52
CA PHE A 320 -9.05 18.73 13.71
C PHE A 320 -9.81 18.38 12.41
N GLY A 321 -9.32 18.82 11.24
CA GLY A 321 -9.91 18.46 9.94
C GLY A 321 -9.76 16.98 9.62
N THR A 322 -8.54 16.46 9.68
CA THR A 322 -8.19 15.08 9.31
C THR A 322 -8.77 14.06 10.28
N GLN A 323 -8.70 14.32 11.59
CA GLN A 323 -9.28 13.45 12.61
C GLN A 323 -10.78 13.24 12.41
N ASN A 324 -11.52 14.31 12.10
CA ASN A 324 -12.94 14.22 11.83
C ASN A 324 -13.24 13.36 10.60
N GLN A 325 -12.41 13.41 9.56
CA GLN A 325 -12.57 12.58 8.37
C GLN A 325 -12.22 11.11 8.64
N ILE A 326 -11.16 10.83 9.40
CA ILE A 326 -10.83 9.46 9.83
C ILE A 326 -11.99 8.88 10.64
N ASN A 327 -12.49 9.64 11.61
CA ASN A 327 -13.63 9.22 12.43
C ASN A 327 -14.90 9.01 11.61
N LYS A 328 -15.15 9.82 10.57
CA LYS A 328 -16.27 9.58 9.63
C LYS A 328 -16.07 8.26 8.89
N MET A 329 -14.88 8.00 8.34
CA MET A 329 -14.58 6.76 7.62
C MET A 329 -14.74 5.52 8.52
N LYS A 330 -14.23 5.56 9.76
CA LYS A 330 -14.45 4.51 10.77
C LYS A 330 -15.93 4.31 11.12
N ASN A 331 -16.69 5.39 11.23
CA ASN A 331 -18.13 5.31 11.45
C ASN A 331 -18.87 4.69 10.26
N PHE A 332 -18.49 5.03 9.02
CA PHE A 332 -19.13 4.47 7.84
C PHE A 332 -18.82 2.98 7.70
N ILE A 333 -17.55 2.60 7.83
CA ILE A 333 -17.05 1.28 7.42
C ILE A 333 -16.84 0.31 8.60
N GLY A 334 -16.20 0.76 9.68
CA GLY A 334 -16.14 0.02 10.94
C GLY A 334 -14.86 -0.74 11.16
N PHE A 335 -13.76 0.00 11.30
CA PHE A 335 -12.42 -0.51 11.53
C PHE A 335 -11.67 0.36 12.55
#